data_AF-A0A7X7PXC1-F1
#
_entry.id   AF-A0A7X7PXC1-F1
#
_cell.length_a   1.000
_cell.length_b   1.000
_cell.length_c   1.000
_cell.angle_alpha   90.00
_cell.angle_beta   90.00
_cell.angle_gamma   90.00
#
_symmetry.space_group_name_H-M   'P 1'
#
loop_
_entity.id
_entity.type
_entity.pdbx_description
1 polymer ?
#
loop_
_entity_poly.entity_id
_entity_poly.type
_entity_poly.pdbx_seq_one_letter_code
_entity_poly.pdbx_strand_id
1 'polypeptide(L)' 'MSNDDIPDVRDGLTRKERIVLKVLHETQRERGDHDVPTPMLWGRVCEHFYISPEELSSMLARLGARR' A
#
# COMPACT_ATOMS: atom_id res chain seq x y z
N MET A 1 -4.30 20.12 9.60
CA MET A 1 -4.07 18.68 9.76
C MET A 1 -4.73 18.02 8.57
N SER A 2 -3.95 17.44 7.65
CA SER A 2 -4.53 16.77 6.48
C SER A 2 -5.22 15.49 6.94
N ASN A 3 -6.45 15.23 6.47
CA ASN A 3 -7.25 14.04 6.82
C ASN A 3 -6.59 12.70 6.42
N ASP A 4 -5.47 12.74 5.71
CA ASP A 4 -4.75 11.56 5.23
C ASP A 4 -4.09 10.74 6.34
N ASP A 5 -3.78 11.36 7.49
CA ASP A 5 -3.10 10.70 8.62
C ASP A 5 -4.06 10.24 9.73
N ILE A 6 -5.37 10.51 9.59
CA ILE A 6 -6.39 10.07 10.56
C ILE A 6 -6.86 8.66 10.15
N PRO A 7 -6.68 7.64 11.01
CA PRO A 7 -7.18 6.30 10.74
C PRO A 7 -8.71 6.27 10.69
N ASP A 8 -9.28 5.54 9.73
CA ASP A 8 -10.73 5.33 9.68
C ASP A 8 -11.16 4.38 10.80
N VAL A 9 -12.28 4.68 11.46
CA VAL A 9 -12.81 3.88 12.58
C VAL A 9 -13.19 2.46 12.16
N ARG A 10 -13.49 2.23 10.87
CA ARG A 10 -13.97 0.94 10.36
C ARG A 10 -12.87 -0.10 10.26
N ASP A 11 -11.69 0.30 9.79
CA ASP A 11 -10.60 -0.59 9.43
C ASP A 11 -9.27 -0.22 10.13
N GLY A 12 -9.20 0.92 10.82
CA GLY A 12 -7.98 1.43 11.43
C GLY A 12 -6.93 1.87 10.42
N LEU A 13 -7.30 2.00 9.14
CA LEU A 13 -6.37 2.32 8.06
C LEU A 13 -6.38 3.82 7.76
N THR A 14 -5.20 4.36 7.52
CA THR A 14 -5.03 5.69 6.93
C THR A 14 -5.39 5.65 5.44
N ARG A 15 -5.62 6.83 4.85
CA ARG A 15 -5.93 6.93 3.41
C ARG A 15 -4.78 6.38 2.55
N LYS A 16 -3.53 6.62 2.93
CA LYS A 16 -2.34 6.10 2.26
C LYS A 16 -2.30 4.57 2.28
N GLU A 17 -2.56 3.97 3.44
CA GLU A 17 -2.58 2.50 3.59
C GLU A 17 -3.66 1.85 2.73
N ARG A 18 -4.84 2.47 2.68
CA ARG A 18 -5.93 2.00 1.81
C ARG A 18 -5.56 2.05 0.34
N ILE A 19 -4.88 3.11 -0.10
CA ILE A 19 -4.36 3.21 -1.47
C ILE A 19 -3.34 2.10 -1.73
N VAL A 20 -2.38 1.87 -0.82
CA VAL A 20 -1.37 0.81 -0.97
C VAL A 20 -2.02 -0.58 -1.08
N LEU A 21 -2.99 -0.90 -0.22
CA LEU A 21 -3.71 -2.18 -0.29
C LEU A 21 -4.55 -2.32 -1.56
N LYS A 22 -5.19 -1.24 -2.00
CA LYS A 22 -5.95 -1.23 -3.27
C LYS A 22 -5.03 -1.52 -4.45
N VAL A 23 -3.91 -0.81 -4.56
CA VAL A 23 -2.93 -0.98 -5.64
C VAL A 23 -2.31 -2.38 -5.60
N LEU A 24 -2.01 -2.90 -4.40
CA LEU A 24 -1.54 -4.27 -4.23
C LEU A 24 -2.56 -5.27 -4.78
N HIS A 25 -3.83 -5.14 -4.40
CA HIS A 25 -4.90 -6.02 -4.86
C HIS A 25 -5.11 -5.95 -6.39
N GLU A 26 -5.12 -4.75 -6.97
CA GLU A 26 -5.22 -4.55 -8.42
C GLU A 26 -4.03 -5.19 -9.15
N THR A 27 -2.82 -4.99 -8.65
CA THR A 27 -1.60 -5.56 -9.23
C THR A 27 -1.55 -7.08 -9.12
N GLN A 28 -2.05 -7.65 -8.02
CA GLN A 28 -2.19 -9.11 -7.88
C GLN A 28 -3.17 -9.68 -8.92
N ARG A 29 -4.33 -9.05 -9.09
CA ARG A 29 -5.34 -9.47 -10.08
C ARG A 29 -4.82 -9.40 -11.51
N GLU A 30 -4.12 -8.33 -11.87
CA GLU A 30 -3.47 -8.18 -13.18
C GLU A 30 -2.45 -9.30 -13.46
N ARG A 31 -1.84 -9.85 -12.41
CA ARG A 31 -0.82 -10.90 -12.50
C ARG A 31 -1.35 -12.29 -12.23
N GLY A 32 -2.66 -12.49 -12.10
CA GLY A 32 -3.26 -13.81 -11.84
C GLY A 32 -3.04 -14.31 -10.41
N ASP A 33 -3.21 -13.40 -9.43
CA ASP A 33 -3.08 -13.68 -7.98
C ASP A 33 -1.69 -14.16 -7.53
N HIS A 34 -0.65 -13.83 -8.31
CA HIS A 34 0.75 -14.05 -7.95
C HIS A 34 1.30 -12.96 -7.03
N ASP A 35 2.37 -13.29 -6.28
CA ASP A 35 3.09 -12.35 -5.43
C ASP A 35 3.60 -11.14 -6.21
N VAL A 36 3.39 -9.93 -5.66
CA VAL A 36 3.80 -8.67 -6.27
C VAL A 36 5.15 -8.21 -5.72
N PRO A 37 6.20 -8.08 -6.56
CA PRO A 37 7.48 -7.54 -6.14
C PRO A 37 7.32 -6.14 -5.55
N THR A 38 7.93 -5.88 -4.40
CA THR A 38 7.91 -4.57 -3.75
C THR A 38 8.32 -3.40 -4.66
N PRO A 39 9.34 -3.53 -5.54
CA PRO A 39 9.67 -2.45 -6.48
C PRO A 39 8.56 -2.15 -7.49
N MET A 40 7.84 -3.19 -7.94
CA MET A 40 6.71 -3.03 -8.86
C MET A 40 5.55 -2.31 -8.17
N LEU A 41 5.23 -2.75 -6.94
CA LEU A 41 4.22 -2.08 -6.12
C LEU A 41 4.58 -0.63 -5.86
N TRP A 42 5.84 -0.35 -5.53
CA TRP A 42 6.35 1.00 -5.28
C TRP A 42 6.12 1.92 -6.49
N GLY A 43 6.44 1.45 -7.70
CA GLY A 43 6.20 2.21 -8.93
C GLY A 43 4.73 2.59 -9.09
N ARG A 44 3.81 1.64 -8.90
CA ARG A 44 2.37 1.87 -9.00
C ARG A 44 1.84 2.78 -7.88
N VAL A 45 2.34 2.66 -6.66
CA VAL A 45 1.95 3.53 -5.54
C VAL A 45 2.40 4.97 -5.77
N CYS A 46 3.60 5.17 -6.33
CA CYS A 46 4.13 6.49 -6.68
C CYS A 46 3.28 7.25 -7.71
N GLU A 47 2.41 6.57 -8.47
CA GLU A 47 1.42 7.21 -9.34
C GLU A 47 0.31 7.94 -8.55
N HIS A 48 0.06 7.53 -7.30
CA HIS A 48 -0.94 8.14 -6.42
C HIS A 48 -0.34 9.16 -5.46
N PHE A 49 0.80 8.81 -4.83
CA PHE A 49 1.53 9.70 -3.93
C PHE A 49 2.96 9.20 -3.76
N TYR A 50 3.88 10.12 -3.49
CA TYR A 50 5.26 9.74 -3.19
C TYR A 50 5.37 9.10 -1.80
N ILE A 51 6.06 7.97 -1.73
CA ILE A 51 6.49 7.28 -0.52
C ILE A 51 7.90 6.75 -0.72
N SER A 52 8.77 6.82 0.28
CA SER A 52 10.10 6.20 0.15
C SER A 52 9.98 4.67 0.10
N PRO A 53 10.92 3.95 -0.54
CA PRO A 53 10.93 2.49 -0.53
C PRO A 53 10.97 1.88 0.88
N GLU A 54 11.64 2.56 1.81
CA GLU A 54 11.75 2.18 3.22
C GLU A 54 10.43 2.33 3.96
N GLU A 55 9.73 3.47 3.77
CA GLU A 55 8.39 3.69 4.33
C GLU A 55 7.37 2.72 3.76
N LEU A 56 7.42 2.42 2.45
CA LEU A 56 6.53 1.42 1.86
C LEU A 56 6.79 0.04 2.46
N SER A 57 8.06 -0.34 2.61
CA SER A 57 8.43 -1.63 3.21
C SER A 57 7.98 -1.73 4.67
N SER A 58 8.13 -0.65 5.44
CA SER A 58 7.66 -0.56 6.83
C SER A 58 6.14 -0.64 6.91
N MET A 59 5.44 0.06 6.02
CA MET A 59 3.98 0.04 5.92
C MET A 59 3.45 -1.36 5.60
N LEU A 60 4.05 -2.05 4.61
CA LEU A 60 3.68 -3.43 4.26
C LEU A 60 3.94 -4.41 5.40
N ALA A 61 5.05 -4.25 6.12
CA ALA A 61 5.35 -5.07 7.29
C ALA A 61 4.29 -4.88 8.40
N ARG A 62 3.88 -3.64 8.65
CA ARG A 62 2.82 -3.31 9.62
C ARG A 62 1.45 -3.86 9.18
N LEU A 63 1.16 -3.84 7.88
CA LEU A 63 -0.10 -4.36 7.31
C LEU A 63 -0.13 -5.90 7.21
N GLY A 64 0.94 -6.61 7.60
CA GLY A 64 1.00 -8.07 7.52
C GLY A 64 1.15 -8.61 6.09
N ALA A 65 1.46 -7.75 5.12
CA ALA A 65 1.65 -8.12 3.71
C ALA A 65 3.04 -8.74 3.43
N ARG A 66 3.93 -8.75 4.43
CA ARG A 66 5.25 -9.39 4.37
C ARG A 66 5.17 -10.75 5.08
N ARG A 67 5.27 -11.85 4.32
CA ARG A 67 5.44 -13.21 4.83
C ARG A 67 6.78 -13.77 4.36
#